data_AF-A0A5E4Q005-F1
#
_entry.id   AF-A0A5E4Q005-F1
#
_cell.length_a   1.000
_cell.length_b   1.000
_cell.length_c   1.000
_cell.angle_alpha   90.00
_cell.angle_beta   90.00
_cell.angle_gamma   90.00
#
_symmetry.space_group_name_H-M   'P 1'
#
loop_
_entity.id
_entity.type
_entity.pdbx_description
1 polymer ?
#
loop_
_entity_poly.entity_id
_entity_poly.type
_entity_poly.pdbx_seq_one_letter_code
_entity_poly.pdbx_strand_id
1 'polypeptide(L)'
;MPLIDITNPAVIIFLIENYEKENRLRLNWIHKHRKQIEEAATLHREPKNYYETDVIAHNMIEGMATITRDHVVAGYNRRKVPLRDAPFIPGVKNLRRGHSIVDVGLGDVKDDPRLGRADTDLSTDPVMRPIEPEVTGIIYKPKPEFGRVQYLAKRSKIDPEKRYYFAETGNFEYGWRMKDTKMHQKPLYGRCWHLTRALRSRVGPQPDPPHYKSSDLPGPSSCAGI
;
A
#
# COMPACT_ATOMS: atom_id res chain seq x y z
N MET A 1 -7.81 20.80 -10.37
CA MET A 1 -8.52 21.40 -11.52
C MET A 1 -8.37 22.91 -11.40
N PRO A 2 -7.99 23.62 -12.47
CA PRO A 2 -7.93 25.08 -12.42
C PRO A 2 -9.33 25.65 -12.13
N LEU A 3 -9.38 26.72 -11.34
CA LEU A 3 -10.63 27.45 -11.05
C LEU A 3 -11.13 28.08 -12.36
N ILE A 4 -12.36 27.77 -12.74
CA ILE A 4 -13.01 28.35 -13.92
C ILE A 4 -13.27 29.83 -13.63
N ASP A 5 -12.79 30.72 -14.49
CA ASP A 5 -13.03 32.16 -14.36
C ASP A 5 -14.46 32.50 -14.82
N ILE A 6 -15.35 32.67 -13.83
CA ILE A 6 -16.77 32.95 -14.02
C ILE A 6 -16.98 34.41 -14.47
N THR A 7 -15.97 35.27 -14.40
CA THR A 7 -16.09 36.68 -14.83
C THR A 7 -15.91 36.87 -16.34
N ASN A 8 -15.36 35.87 -17.04
CA ASN A 8 -15.18 35.94 -18.48
C ASN A 8 -16.52 35.71 -19.22
N PRO A 9 -17.01 36.68 -20.02
CA PRO A 9 -18.30 36.55 -20.72
C PRO A 9 -18.35 35.36 -21.70
N ALA A 10 -17.22 34.97 -22.30
CA ALA A 10 -17.18 33.82 -23.20
C ALA A 10 -17.44 32.50 -22.46
N VAL A 11 -16.95 32.37 -21.22
CA VAL A 11 -17.20 31.20 -20.37
C VAL A 11 -18.66 31.15 -19.94
N ILE A 12 -19.24 32.30 -19.58
CA ILE A 12 -20.66 32.41 -19.23
C ILE A 12 -21.55 31.98 -20.41
N ILE A 13 -21.29 32.48 -21.62
CA ILE A 13 -22.04 32.13 -22.83
C ILE A 13 -21.95 30.63 -23.11
N PHE A 14 -20.75 30.05 -23.04
CA PHE A 14 -20.55 28.61 -23.24
C PHE A 14 -21.34 27.75 -22.23
N LEU A 15 -21.36 28.15 -20.96
CA LEU A 15 -22.11 27.44 -19.92
C LEU A 15 -23.62 27.51 -20.16
N ILE A 16 -24.13 28.68 -20.56
CA ILE A 16 -25.55 28.86 -20.91
C ILE A 16 -25.91 27.97 -22.12
N GLU A 17 -25.11 27.99 -23.17
CA GLU A 17 -25.36 27.17 -24.36
C GLU A 17 -25.36 25.66 -24.04
N ASN A 18 -24.43 25.20 -23.20
CA ASN A 18 -24.41 23.80 -22.79
C ASN A 18 -25.61 23.43 -21.93
N TYR A 19 -26.00 24.31 -21.01
CA TYR A 19 -27.21 24.12 -20.20
C TYR A 19 -28.45 24.02 -21.09
N GLU A 20 -28.60 24.90 -22.08
CA GLU A 20 -29.70 24.83 -23.04
C GLU A 20 -29.67 23.55 -23.89
N LYS A 21 -28.50 23.14 -24.37
CA LYS A 21 -28.34 21.88 -25.12
C LYS A 21 -28.76 20.68 -24.27
N GLU A 22 -28.30 20.59 -23.04
CA GLU A 22 -28.73 19.54 -22.11
C GLU A 22 -30.24 19.59 -21.86
N ASN A 23 -30.79 20.77 -21.64
CA ASN A 23 -32.22 20.92 -21.37
C ASN A 23 -33.06 20.46 -22.58
N ARG A 24 -32.66 20.82 -23.81
CA ARG A 24 -33.29 20.33 -25.05
C ARG A 24 -33.19 18.81 -25.17
N LEU A 25 -32.04 18.22 -24.87
CA LEU A 25 -31.87 16.77 -24.89
C LEU A 25 -32.76 16.07 -23.86
N ARG A 26 -32.87 16.62 -22.65
CA ARG A 26 -33.77 16.10 -21.60
C ARG A 26 -35.22 16.20 -22.01
N LEU A 27 -35.66 17.35 -22.54
CA LEU A 27 -37.02 17.53 -23.03
C LEU A 27 -37.35 16.56 -24.17
N ASN A 28 -36.44 16.40 -25.13
CA ASN A 28 -36.59 15.43 -26.22
C ASN A 28 -36.68 13.99 -25.69
N TRP A 29 -35.86 13.64 -24.70
CA TRP A 29 -35.91 12.33 -24.07
C TRP A 29 -37.25 12.10 -23.35
N ILE A 30 -37.72 13.09 -22.56
CA ILE A 30 -39.02 13.02 -21.88
C ILE A 30 -40.14 12.87 -22.91
N HIS A 31 -40.10 13.64 -24.00
CA HIS A 31 -41.13 13.57 -25.05
C HIS A 31 -41.15 12.21 -25.73
N LYS A 32 -39.98 11.65 -26.05
CA LYS A 32 -39.83 10.33 -26.66
C LYS A 32 -40.35 9.20 -25.76
N HIS A 33 -40.16 9.31 -24.45
CA HIS A 33 -40.58 8.28 -23.48
C HIS A 33 -41.84 8.67 -22.70
N ARG A 34 -42.56 9.70 -23.14
CA ARG A 34 -43.71 10.28 -22.43
C ARG A 34 -44.76 9.24 -22.05
N LYS A 35 -45.13 8.37 -22.99
CA LYS A 35 -46.12 7.30 -22.76
C LYS A 35 -45.68 6.33 -21.66
N GLN A 36 -44.41 5.91 -21.67
CA GLN A 36 -43.87 5.01 -20.64
C GLN A 36 -43.83 5.67 -19.26
N ILE A 37 -43.54 6.98 -19.21
CA ILE A 37 -43.56 7.78 -17.98
C ILE A 37 -45.00 7.94 -17.47
N GLU A 38 -45.97 8.23 -18.33
CA GLU A 38 -47.39 8.32 -17.97
C GLU A 38 -47.94 6.98 -17.47
N GLU A 39 -47.58 5.88 -18.13
CA GLU A 39 -47.85 4.52 -17.67
C GLU A 39 -47.14 4.19 -16.35
N ALA A 40 -46.01 4.81 -16.02
CA ALA A 40 -45.28 4.62 -14.76
C ALA A 40 -45.78 5.48 -13.61
N ALA A 41 -46.27 6.67 -13.91
CA ALA A 41 -46.84 7.58 -12.95
C ALA A 41 -48.25 7.14 -12.51
N THR A 42 -48.96 6.39 -13.37
CA THR A 42 -50.29 5.86 -13.03
C THR A 42 -50.19 4.60 -12.18
N LEU A 43 -50.93 4.59 -11.06
CA LEU A 43 -50.96 3.50 -10.08
C LEU A 43 -51.79 2.28 -10.55
N HIS A 44 -52.33 2.31 -11.78
CA HIS A 44 -53.20 1.28 -12.35
C HIS A 44 -52.46 0.09 -12.96
N ARG A 45 -51.17 -0.06 -12.63
CA ARG A 45 -50.42 -1.26 -13.03
C ARG A 45 -50.94 -2.43 -12.22
N GLU A 46 -51.25 -3.53 -12.89
CA GLU A 46 -51.50 -4.79 -12.18
C GLU A 46 -50.28 -5.10 -11.30
N PRO A 47 -50.48 -5.45 -10.02
CA PRO A 47 -49.38 -5.78 -9.13
C PRO A 47 -48.65 -6.98 -9.72
N LYS A 48 -47.48 -6.73 -10.29
CA LYS A 48 -46.54 -7.79 -10.63
C LYS A 48 -45.98 -8.28 -9.30
N ASN A 49 -46.47 -9.42 -8.84
CA ASN A 49 -45.96 -10.12 -7.66
C ASN A 49 -44.54 -10.61 -7.95
N TYR A 50 -43.56 -9.71 -7.97
CA TYR A 50 -42.17 -10.07 -8.12
C TYR A 50 -41.74 -10.84 -6.87
N TYR A 51 -41.24 -12.05 -7.07
CA TYR A 51 -40.57 -12.80 -6.02
C TYR A 51 -39.10 -12.42 -5.98
N GLU A 52 -38.43 -12.67 -4.85
CA GLU A 52 -36.99 -12.43 -4.71
C GLU A 52 -36.18 -13.14 -5.82
N THR A 53 -36.66 -14.32 -6.24
CA THR A 53 -36.08 -15.10 -7.34
C THR A 53 -36.10 -14.36 -8.67
N ASP A 54 -37.14 -13.57 -8.94
CA ASP A 54 -37.28 -12.82 -10.20
C ASP A 54 -36.32 -11.64 -10.25
N VAL A 55 -36.16 -10.97 -9.10
CA VAL A 55 -35.20 -9.87 -8.94
C VAL A 55 -33.75 -10.38 -9.08
N ILE A 56 -33.45 -11.53 -8.48
CA ILE A 56 -32.15 -12.18 -8.61
C ILE A 56 -31.89 -12.56 -10.07
N ALA A 57 -32.85 -13.19 -10.74
CA ALA A 57 -32.73 -13.57 -12.15
C ALA A 57 -32.48 -12.35 -13.05
N HIS A 58 -33.22 -11.26 -12.84
CA HIS A 58 -33.04 -10.02 -13.58
C HIS A 58 -31.64 -9.42 -13.38
N ASN A 59 -31.18 -9.33 -12.12
CA ASN A 59 -29.85 -8.81 -11.79
C ASN A 59 -28.73 -9.67 -12.41
N MET A 60 -28.91 -11.00 -12.43
CA MET A 60 -27.97 -11.90 -13.10
C MET A 60 -27.93 -11.65 -14.62
N ILE A 61 -29.09 -11.51 -15.26
CA ILE A 61 -29.18 -11.23 -16.71
C ILE A 61 -28.51 -9.89 -17.05
N GLU A 62 -28.77 -8.84 -16.26
CA GLU A 62 -28.14 -7.53 -16.46
C GLU A 62 -26.61 -7.58 -16.24
N GLY A 63 -26.16 -8.32 -15.23
CA GLY A 63 -24.74 -8.52 -14.95
C GLY A 63 -23.98 -9.28 -16.06
N MET A 64 -24.66 -10.16 -16.81
CA MET A 64 -24.02 -10.88 -17.91
C MET A 64 -23.55 -9.95 -19.04
N ALA A 65 -24.28 -8.87 -19.32
CA ALA A 65 -23.90 -7.91 -20.35
C ALA A 65 -22.62 -7.14 -19.98
N THR A 66 -22.42 -6.81 -18.70
CA THR A 66 -21.20 -6.13 -18.25
C THR A 66 -20.01 -7.08 -18.22
N ILE A 67 -20.19 -8.30 -17.72
CA ILE A 67 -19.14 -9.34 -17.69
C ILE A 67 -18.64 -9.67 -19.10
N THR A 68 -19.55 -9.84 -20.07
CA THR A 68 -19.18 -10.13 -21.46
C THR A 68 -18.42 -8.98 -22.10
N ARG A 69 -18.86 -7.74 -21.90
CA ARG A 69 -18.14 -6.54 -22.34
C ARG A 69 -16.74 -6.48 -21.74
N ASP A 70 -16.62 -6.69 -20.43
CA ASP A 70 -15.34 -6.62 -19.73
C ASP A 70 -14.39 -7.74 -20.18
N HIS A 71 -14.92 -8.93 -20.46
CA HIS A 71 -14.14 -10.03 -21.01
C HIS A 71 -13.56 -9.70 -22.41
N VAL A 72 -14.39 -9.12 -23.29
CA VAL A 72 -13.95 -8.67 -24.62
C VAL A 72 -12.89 -7.57 -24.51
N VAL A 73 -13.10 -6.58 -23.65
CA VAL A 73 -12.15 -5.49 -23.40
C VAL A 73 -10.84 -6.03 -22.82
N ALA A 74 -10.90 -6.96 -21.88
CA ALA A 74 -9.73 -7.61 -21.30
C ALA A 74 -8.95 -8.41 -22.38
N GLY A 75 -9.65 -9.15 -23.24
CA GLY A 75 -9.05 -9.86 -24.36
C GLY A 75 -8.32 -8.92 -25.32
N TYR A 76 -8.93 -7.77 -25.64
CA TYR A 76 -8.30 -6.74 -26.47
C TYR A 76 -7.08 -6.11 -25.78
N ASN A 77 -7.19 -5.74 -24.50
CA ASN A 77 -6.10 -5.12 -23.75
C ASN A 77 -4.92 -6.07 -23.52
N ARG A 78 -5.15 -7.38 -23.32
CA ARG A 78 -4.07 -8.38 -23.23
C ARG A 78 -3.23 -8.48 -24.51
N ARG A 79 -3.82 -8.16 -25.68
CA ARG A 79 -3.12 -8.15 -26.97
C ARG A 79 -2.35 -6.85 -27.22
N LYS A 80 -2.64 -5.78 -26.48
CA LYS A 80 -1.89 -4.54 -26.60
C LYS A 80 -0.52 -4.71 -25.96
N VAL A 81 0.52 -4.37 -26.72
CA VAL A 81 1.83 -4.13 -26.13
C VAL A 81 1.71 -2.83 -25.33
N PRO A 82 2.04 -2.81 -24.02
CA PRO A 82 2.02 -1.57 -23.26
C PRO A 82 2.92 -0.55 -23.97
N LEU A 83 2.38 0.65 -24.19
CA LEU A 83 3.15 1.75 -24.74
C LEU A 83 4.30 2.01 -23.75
N ARG A 84 5.53 1.70 -24.16
CA ARG A 84 6.69 2.01 -23.32
C ARG A 84 6.91 3.51 -23.42
N ASP A 85 6.87 4.20 -22.28
CA ASP A 85 7.04 5.66 -22.19
C ASP A 85 8.35 6.17 -22.81
N ALA A 86 9.33 5.27 -23.02
CA ALA A 86 10.58 5.56 -23.71
C ALA A 86 10.99 4.43 -24.68
N PRO A 87 11.65 4.76 -25.82
CA PRO A 87 12.23 3.76 -26.74
C PRO A 87 13.35 2.93 -26.10
N PHE A 88 13.95 3.46 -25.03
CA PHE A 88 14.98 2.80 -24.25
C PHE A 88 14.69 2.99 -22.76
N ILE A 89 14.41 1.89 -22.07
CA ILE A 89 14.30 1.87 -20.61
C ILE A 89 15.68 1.50 -20.09
N PRO A 90 16.39 2.40 -19.38
CA PRO A 90 17.68 2.05 -18.79
C PRO A 90 17.49 0.92 -17.78
N GLY A 91 18.00 -0.26 -18.10
CA GLY A 91 18.08 -1.36 -17.15
C GLY A 91 19.25 -1.18 -16.18
N VAL A 92 19.42 -2.11 -15.25
CA VAL A 92 20.49 -2.08 -14.22
C VAL A 92 21.89 -1.91 -14.85
N LYS A 93 22.12 -2.51 -16.02
CA LYS A 93 23.38 -2.41 -16.78
C LYS A 93 23.67 -1.01 -17.35
N ASN A 94 22.67 -0.14 -17.37
CA ASN A 94 22.75 1.21 -17.93
C ASN A 94 22.70 2.28 -16.83
N LEU A 95 22.55 1.88 -15.56
CA LEU A 95 22.61 2.79 -14.43
C LEU A 95 24.04 3.26 -14.24
N ARG A 96 24.26 4.58 -14.39
CA ARG A 96 25.52 5.22 -14.05
C ARG A 96 25.52 5.63 -12.57
N ARG A 97 26.68 6.10 -12.10
CA ARG A 97 26.96 6.67 -10.76
C ARG A 97 25.74 7.35 -10.10
N GLY A 98 25.55 7.12 -8.80
CA GLY A 98 24.39 7.59 -8.02
C GLY A 98 23.41 6.49 -7.60
N HIS A 99 23.58 5.28 -8.15
CA HIS A 99 22.76 4.09 -7.83
C HIS A 99 23.59 2.89 -7.40
N SER A 100 24.89 3.06 -7.15
CA SER A 100 25.75 1.98 -6.64
C SER A 100 25.43 1.68 -5.17
N ILE A 101 25.74 0.47 -4.71
CA ILE A 101 25.59 0.07 -3.29
C ILE A 101 26.27 1.07 -2.33
N VAL A 102 27.40 1.66 -2.72
CA VAL A 102 28.15 2.63 -1.92
C VAL A 102 27.41 3.96 -1.87
N ASP A 103 26.91 4.45 -3.00
CA ASP A 103 26.16 5.72 -3.08
C ASP A 103 24.87 5.69 -2.24
N VAL A 104 24.23 4.52 -2.16
CA VAL A 104 23.02 4.31 -1.35
C VAL A 104 23.36 4.14 0.15
N GLY A 105 24.64 4.04 0.52
CA GLY A 105 25.08 3.85 1.90
C GLY A 105 24.76 2.46 2.45
N LEU A 106 24.66 1.45 1.57
CA LEU A 106 24.40 0.06 1.97
C LEU A 106 25.68 -0.71 2.29
N GLY A 107 26.83 -0.29 1.76
CA GLY A 107 28.11 -0.94 2.01
C GLY A 107 29.29 0.02 1.93
N ASP A 108 30.32 -0.27 2.72
CA ASP A 108 31.57 0.47 2.73
C ASP A 108 32.62 -0.24 1.88
N VAL A 109 33.42 0.54 1.14
CA VAL A 109 34.55 0.03 0.35
C VAL A 109 35.62 -0.62 1.23
N LYS A 110 35.68 -0.24 2.51
CA LYS A 110 36.60 -0.84 3.50
C LYS A 110 36.22 -2.29 3.81
N ASP A 111 34.93 -2.59 3.88
CA ASP A 111 34.42 -3.91 4.24
C ASP A 111 34.36 -4.84 3.03
N ASP A 112 34.01 -4.32 1.85
CA ASP A 112 34.09 -5.06 0.58
C ASP A 112 34.84 -4.25 -0.49
N PRO A 113 36.08 -4.64 -0.84
CA PRO A 113 36.83 -3.95 -1.88
C PRO A 113 36.19 -4.08 -3.27
N ARG A 114 35.27 -5.03 -3.49
CA ARG A 114 34.56 -5.21 -4.77
C ARG A 114 33.60 -4.07 -5.09
N LEU A 115 33.26 -3.25 -4.09
CA LEU A 115 32.41 -2.09 -4.24
C LEU A 115 33.16 -0.85 -4.74
N GLY A 116 34.49 -0.81 -4.58
CA GLY A 116 35.36 0.29 -5.03
C GLY A 116 35.67 0.26 -6.53
N ARG A 117 34.62 0.23 -7.37
CA ARG A 117 34.77 0.13 -8.84
C ARG A 117 35.00 1.49 -9.48
N ALA A 118 35.63 1.50 -10.65
CA ALA A 118 35.79 2.71 -11.44
C ALA A 118 34.45 3.11 -12.11
N ASP A 119 34.22 4.41 -12.27
CA ASP A 119 32.98 4.97 -12.85
C ASP A 119 32.65 4.47 -14.28
N THR A 120 33.63 3.91 -14.98
CA THR A 120 33.48 3.36 -16.34
C THR A 120 32.98 1.91 -16.37
N ASP A 121 32.98 1.21 -15.23
CA ASP A 121 32.55 -0.18 -15.16
C ASP A 121 31.02 -0.29 -15.12
N LEU A 122 30.45 -1.01 -16.09
CA LEU A 122 29.01 -1.27 -16.22
C LEU A 122 28.62 -2.68 -15.72
N SER A 123 29.54 -3.38 -15.09
CA SER A 123 29.29 -4.68 -14.47
C SER A 123 28.28 -4.55 -13.33
N THR A 124 27.40 -5.54 -13.19
CA THR A 124 26.40 -5.56 -12.12
C THR A 124 27.05 -5.61 -10.74
N ASP A 125 26.48 -4.88 -9.79
CA ASP A 125 26.87 -4.93 -8.39
C ASP A 125 26.73 -6.34 -7.80
N PRO A 126 27.56 -6.72 -6.80
CA PRO A 126 27.48 -8.02 -6.18
C PRO A 126 26.20 -8.12 -5.33
N VAL A 127 25.46 -9.22 -5.48
CA VAL A 127 24.22 -9.46 -4.72
C VAL A 127 24.49 -9.76 -3.23
N MET A 128 25.60 -10.44 -2.97
CA MET A 128 25.97 -10.97 -1.65
C MET A 128 27.17 -10.24 -1.06
N ARG A 129 27.15 -10.05 0.26
CA ARG A 129 28.33 -9.59 1.00
C ARG A 129 29.44 -10.65 1.01
N PRO A 130 30.72 -10.24 1.17
CA PRO A 130 31.82 -11.18 1.34
C PRO A 130 31.59 -12.03 2.58
N ILE A 131 31.97 -13.31 2.47
CA ILE A 131 31.78 -14.29 3.54
C ILE A 131 33.07 -14.36 4.34
N GLU A 132 32.93 -14.46 5.67
CA GLU A 132 34.06 -14.66 6.56
C GLU A 132 34.85 -15.94 6.20
N PRO A 133 36.20 -15.89 6.24
CA PRO A 133 37.05 -16.98 5.79
C PRO A 133 36.79 -18.27 6.58
N GLU A 134 36.46 -18.16 7.87
CA GLU A 134 36.14 -19.31 8.72
C GLU A 134 34.94 -20.13 8.21
N VAL A 135 33.90 -19.42 7.74
CA VAL A 135 32.69 -20.05 7.21
C VAL A 135 32.98 -20.65 5.85
N THR A 136 33.74 -19.96 4.99
CA THR A 136 34.16 -20.51 3.68
C THR A 136 35.06 -21.74 3.82
N GLY A 137 35.93 -21.76 4.83
CA GLY A 137 36.83 -22.87 5.12
C GLY A 137 36.09 -24.18 5.41
N ILE A 138 34.84 -24.14 5.89
CA ILE A 138 34.00 -25.33 6.11
C ILE A 138 33.77 -26.11 4.82
N ILE A 139 33.65 -25.40 3.68
CA ILE A 139 33.43 -26.01 2.37
C ILE A 139 34.64 -26.88 1.98
N TYR A 140 35.84 -26.45 2.34
CA TYR A 140 37.10 -27.06 1.93
C TYR A 140 37.66 -28.08 2.94
N LYS A 141 36.96 -28.37 4.05
CA LYS A 141 37.43 -29.35 5.04
C LYS A 141 37.31 -30.78 4.51
N PRO A 142 38.40 -31.60 4.56
CA PRO A 142 38.37 -32.99 4.12
C PRO A 142 37.75 -33.88 5.20
N LYS A 143 36.41 -33.90 5.33
CA LYS A 143 35.67 -34.86 6.16
C LYS A 143 34.37 -35.29 5.46
N PRO A 144 33.87 -36.52 5.68
CA PRO A 144 32.88 -37.17 4.80
C PRO A 144 31.44 -36.65 4.94
N GLU A 145 31.15 -35.71 5.85
CA GLU A 145 29.79 -35.25 6.10
C GLU A 145 29.56 -33.81 5.64
N PHE A 146 28.98 -33.71 4.45
CA PHE A 146 28.20 -32.57 3.96
C PHE A 146 28.75 -31.16 4.27
N GLY A 147 30.00 -30.86 3.90
CA GLY A 147 30.58 -29.52 4.07
C GLY A 147 29.68 -28.40 3.52
N ARG A 148 29.00 -28.63 2.40
CA ARG A 148 27.98 -27.72 1.85
C ARG A 148 26.77 -27.55 2.77
N VAL A 149 26.24 -28.62 3.35
CA VAL A 149 25.07 -28.54 4.25
C VAL A 149 25.46 -27.84 5.54
N GLN A 150 26.61 -28.14 6.12
CA GLN A 150 27.12 -27.45 7.30
C GLN A 150 27.37 -25.97 7.01
N TYR A 151 27.95 -25.65 5.86
CA TYR A 151 28.13 -24.28 5.40
C TYR A 151 26.79 -23.54 5.31
N LEU A 152 25.79 -24.13 4.64
CA LEU A 152 24.46 -23.53 4.50
C LEU A 152 23.77 -23.39 5.86
N ALA A 153 23.89 -24.37 6.75
CA ALA A 153 23.33 -24.35 8.10
C ALA A 153 23.98 -23.31 9.01
N LYS A 154 25.29 -23.04 8.86
CA LYS A 154 25.95 -21.94 9.57
C LYS A 154 25.60 -20.60 8.95
N ARG A 155 25.58 -20.49 7.62
CA ARG A 155 25.27 -19.26 6.91
C ARG A 155 23.81 -18.84 7.06
N SER A 156 22.88 -19.79 7.24
CA SER A 156 21.46 -19.49 7.46
C SER A 156 21.19 -18.84 8.82
N LYS A 157 22.05 -19.10 9.82
CA LYS A 157 21.99 -18.49 11.16
C LYS A 157 22.46 -17.04 11.20
N ILE A 158 23.19 -16.59 10.17
CA ILE A 158 23.65 -15.20 10.07
C ILE A 158 22.47 -14.32 9.67
N ASP A 159 22.36 -13.14 10.27
CA ASP A 159 21.33 -12.16 9.91
C ASP A 159 21.35 -11.87 8.40
N PRO A 160 20.17 -11.76 7.74
CA PRO A 160 20.10 -11.51 6.30
C PRO A 160 20.80 -10.20 5.90
N GLU A 161 20.83 -9.19 6.78
CA GLU A 161 21.52 -7.90 6.59
C GLU A 161 23.05 -8.04 6.41
N LYS A 162 23.65 -9.01 7.10
CA LYS A 162 25.07 -9.38 6.93
C LYS A 162 25.28 -10.33 5.75
N ARG A 163 24.19 -10.97 5.30
CA ARG A 163 24.02 -11.82 4.11
C ARG A 163 24.25 -11.08 2.79
N TYR A 164 23.41 -10.06 2.63
CA TYR A 164 23.05 -9.44 1.37
C TYR A 164 23.14 -7.91 1.47
N TYR A 165 23.26 -7.24 0.34
CA TYR A 165 23.14 -5.78 0.28
C TYR A 165 21.69 -5.32 0.21
N PHE A 166 20.83 -6.08 -0.49
CA PHE A 166 19.42 -5.78 -0.68
C PHE A 166 18.52 -6.93 -0.17
N ALA A 167 17.23 -6.64 -0.02
CA ALA A 167 16.22 -7.63 0.34
C ALA A 167 15.82 -8.45 -0.91
N GLU A 168 16.68 -9.37 -1.32
CA GLU A 168 16.53 -10.15 -2.56
C GLU A 168 15.36 -11.15 -2.53
N THR A 169 14.98 -11.64 -1.35
CA THR A 169 13.87 -12.60 -1.21
C THR A 169 12.68 -11.97 -0.51
N GLY A 170 11.46 -12.22 -1.01
CA GLY A 170 10.23 -11.71 -0.40
C GLY A 170 10.04 -12.10 1.08
N ASN A 171 10.62 -13.23 1.52
CA ASN A 171 10.61 -13.63 2.93
C ASN A 171 11.38 -12.66 3.85
N PHE A 172 12.14 -11.71 3.31
CA PHE A 172 12.87 -10.69 4.07
C PHE A 172 12.12 -9.37 4.19
N GLU A 173 10.92 -9.24 3.62
CA GLU A 173 10.07 -8.06 3.82
C GLU A 173 9.82 -7.78 5.31
N TYR A 174 9.67 -8.85 6.10
CA TYR A 174 9.53 -8.77 7.56
C TYR A 174 10.88 -9.08 8.21
N GLY A 175 11.56 -8.05 8.71
CA GLY A 175 12.80 -8.21 9.48
C GLY A 175 14.09 -7.70 8.81
N TRP A 176 14.01 -7.10 7.63
CA TRP A 176 15.16 -6.45 7.00
C TRP A 176 15.46 -5.08 7.61
N ARG A 177 16.73 -4.84 7.97
CA ARG A 177 17.23 -3.57 8.54
C ARG A 177 16.38 -3.07 9.71
N MET A 178 15.98 -3.98 10.60
CA MET A 178 15.17 -3.62 11.77
C MET A 178 15.88 -2.61 12.67
N LYS A 179 17.21 -2.65 12.72
CA LYS A 179 18.04 -1.70 13.48
C LYS A 179 17.98 -0.27 12.95
N ASP A 180 17.80 -0.09 11.64
CA ASP A 180 17.73 1.24 11.01
C ASP A 180 16.38 1.92 11.28
N THR A 181 15.35 1.14 11.62
CA THR A 181 14.04 1.70 11.93
C THR A 181 14.07 2.45 13.26
N LYS A 182 13.72 3.75 13.24
CA LYS A 182 13.54 4.55 14.47
C LYS A 182 12.37 4.06 15.34
N MET A 183 11.54 3.17 14.80
CA MET A 183 10.40 2.54 15.45
C MET A 183 10.85 1.43 16.43
N HIS A 184 11.75 1.75 17.36
CA HIS A 184 11.96 0.93 18.56
C HIS A 184 10.80 1.15 19.56
N GLN A 185 9.57 1.25 19.05
CA GLN A 185 8.40 1.33 19.90
C GLN A 185 8.26 -0.03 20.59
N LYS A 186 8.32 -0.01 21.91
CA LYS A 186 8.05 -1.21 22.70
C LYS A 186 6.65 -1.68 22.33
N PRO A 187 6.45 -2.99 22.07
CA PRO A 187 5.14 -3.50 21.70
C PRO A 187 4.14 -3.15 22.80
N LEU A 188 3.10 -2.39 22.45
CA LEU A 188 2.06 -1.94 23.39
C LEU A 188 1.42 -3.12 24.16
N TYR A 189 1.33 -4.28 23.53
CA TYR A 189 0.69 -5.50 24.07
C TYR A 189 1.66 -6.69 24.21
N GLY A 190 2.96 -6.46 24.34
CA GLY A 190 3.91 -7.56 24.58
C GLY A 190 3.71 -8.19 25.97
N ARG A 191 3.63 -9.53 26.06
CA ARG A 191 3.43 -10.29 27.31
C ARG A 191 4.33 -9.82 28.47
N CYS A 192 5.63 -9.65 28.21
CA CYS A 192 6.60 -9.21 29.21
C CYS A 192 6.44 -7.73 29.59
N TRP A 193 5.94 -6.90 28.68
CA TRP A 193 5.72 -5.47 28.93
C TRP A 193 4.45 -5.22 29.73
N HIS A 194 3.41 -6.04 29.56
CA HIS A 194 2.23 -6.03 30.43
C HIS A 194 2.58 -6.34 31.88
N LEU A 195 3.41 -7.37 32.12
CA LEU A 195 3.86 -7.72 33.47
C LEU A 195 4.65 -6.59 34.11
N THR A 196 5.63 -6.02 33.40
CA THR A 196 6.41 -4.90 33.93
C THR A 196 5.58 -3.63 34.12
N ARG A 197 4.61 -3.33 33.25
CA ARG A 197 3.67 -2.20 33.43
C ARG A 197 2.77 -2.39 34.65
N ALA A 198 2.23 -3.58 34.85
CA ALA A 198 1.39 -3.91 36.00
C ALA A 198 2.18 -3.90 37.32
N LEU A 199 3.43 -4.36 37.30
CA LEU A 199 4.30 -4.40 38.48
C LEU A 199 4.96 -3.05 38.82
N ARG A 200 4.99 -2.10 37.88
CA ARG A 200 5.66 -0.79 38.08
C ARG A 200 4.78 0.24 38.79
N SER A 201 3.50 -0.03 39.07
CA SER A 201 2.72 0.78 40.02
C SER A 201 3.28 0.56 41.42
N ARG A 202 4.24 1.41 41.78
CA ARG A 202 5.10 1.28 42.95
C ARG A 202 4.44 1.76 44.25
N VAL A 203 3.12 2.01 44.27
CA VAL A 203 2.40 2.59 45.41
C VAL A 203 0.95 2.11 45.46
N GLY A 204 0.68 1.23 46.43
CA GLY A 204 -0.62 1.03 47.08
C GLY A 204 -1.73 0.27 46.33
N PRO A 205 -2.80 -0.11 47.06
CA PRO A 205 -4.10 -0.48 46.47
C PRO A 205 -4.51 0.56 45.43
N GLN A 206 -5.23 0.15 44.38
CA GLN A 206 -5.80 1.08 43.42
C GLN A 206 -6.53 2.22 44.17
N PRO A 207 -6.36 3.49 43.77
CA PRO A 207 -7.05 4.60 44.41
C PRO A 207 -8.54 4.29 44.43
N ASP A 208 -9.18 4.46 45.58
CA ASP A 208 -10.58 4.13 45.73
C ASP A 208 -11.40 4.86 44.66
N PRO A 209 -12.44 4.19 44.11
CA PRO A 209 -13.32 4.80 43.14
C PRO A 209 -13.81 6.19 43.58
N PRO A 210 -14.09 7.12 42.65
CA PRO A 210 -14.47 8.50 42.98
C PRO A 210 -15.63 8.63 43.97
N HIS A 211 -16.52 7.62 44.05
CA HIS A 211 -17.66 7.59 44.96
C HIS A 211 -17.31 7.30 46.43
N TYR A 212 -16.08 6.87 46.74
CA TYR A 212 -15.58 6.74 48.12
C TYR A 212 -14.89 8.01 48.64
N LYS A 213 -14.65 9.00 47.76
CA LYS A 213 -14.12 10.30 48.19
C LYS A 213 -15.22 11.07 48.91
N SER A 214 -14.89 11.64 50.07
CA SER A 214 -15.75 12.65 50.70
C SER A 214 -15.99 13.78 49.70
N SER A 215 -17.23 14.29 49.61
CA SER A 215 -17.53 15.44 48.74
C SER A 215 -16.59 16.60 49.07
N ASP A 216 -15.85 17.06 48.07
CA ASP A 216 -15.02 18.25 48.23
C ASP A 216 -15.92 19.40 48.69
N LEU A 217 -15.56 20.06 49.79
CA LEU A 217 -16.24 21.26 50.23
C LEU A 217 -16.21 22.25 49.06
N PRO A 218 -17.34 22.90 48.71
CA PRO A 218 -17.36 23.85 47.62
C PRO A 218 -16.35 24.96 47.93
N GLY A 219 -15.19 24.90 47.26
CA GLY A 219 -14.20 25.96 47.31
C GLY A 219 -14.82 27.26 46.77
N PRO A 220 -14.27 28.43 47.13
CA PRO A 220 -14.78 29.70 46.64
C PRO A 220 -14.74 29.69 45.11
N SER A 221 -15.91 29.51 44.48
CA SER A 221 -16.06 29.58 43.04
C SER A 221 -15.80 31.03 42.63
N SER A 222 -14.58 31.33 42.21
CA SER A 222 -14.33 32.54 41.44
C SER A 222 -15.10 32.41 40.14
N CYS A 223 -16.27 33.04 40.08
CA CYS A 223 -16.94 33.31 38.82
C CYS A 223 -16.01 34.20 37.99
N ALA A 224 -15.20 33.60 37.11
CA ALA A 224 -14.57 34.35 36.04
C ALA A 224 -15.67 34.66 35.02
N GLY A 225 -16.33 35.81 35.20
CA GLY A 225 -17.21 36.37 34.19
C GLY A 225 -16.38 36.89 33.01
N ILE A 226 -16.74 36.50 31.78
CA ILE A 226 -17.65 37.18 30.83
C ILE A 226 -17.82 36.23 29.64
#